data_AF-A0A7T5E4H8-F1
#
_entry.id   AF-A0A7T5E4H8-F1
#
_cell.length_a   1.000
_cell.length_b   1.000
_cell.length_c   1.000
_cell.angle_alpha   90.00
_cell.angle_beta   90.00
_cell.angle_gamma   90.00
#
_symmetry.space_group_name_H-M   'P 1'
#
loop_
_entity.id
_entity.type
_entity.pdbx_description
1 polymer ?
#
loop_
_entity_poly.entity_id
_entity_poly.type
_entity_poly.pdbx_seq_one_letter_code
_entity_poly.pdbx_strand_id
1 'polypeptide(L)'
;MALDIFIEFNDRYNQASTYHQLGIVAQALREYEQAQAHYKQSLEIYVEYGDEHNGAIVMRSFARLYQTTQDDTLLTTVAQCLGTTPAQVQQRFAAASA
;
A
#
# COMPACT_ATOMS: atom_id res chain seq x y z
N MET A 1 8.68 3.33 -29.31
CA MET A 1 9.43 3.32 -28.03
C MET A 1 8.96 4.41 -27.07
N ALA A 2 9.06 5.71 -27.38
CA ALA A 2 8.62 6.76 -26.42
C ALA A 2 7.10 6.72 -26.11
N LEU A 3 6.25 6.46 -27.11
CA LEU A 3 4.80 6.33 -26.92
C LEU A 3 4.43 5.11 -26.07
N ASP A 4 5.07 3.97 -26.33
CA ASP A 4 4.81 2.72 -25.63
C ASP A 4 5.19 2.85 -24.15
N ILE A 5 6.32 3.50 -23.85
CA ILE A 5 6.76 3.80 -22.48
C ILE A 5 5.75 4.74 -21.79
N PHE A 6 5.26 5.78 -22.47
CA PHE A 6 4.28 6.69 -21.87
C PHE A 6 2.95 5.99 -21.56
N ILE A 7 2.49 5.12 -22.45
CA ILE A 7 1.27 4.32 -22.25
C ILE A 7 1.47 3.34 -21.09
N GLU A 8 2.57 2.58 -21.09
CA GLU A 8 2.88 1.63 -20.03
C GLU A 8 3.03 2.31 -18.66
N PHE A 9 3.72 3.46 -18.62
CA PHE A 9 3.89 4.26 -17.41
C PHE A 9 2.53 4.72 -16.84
N ASN A 10 1.67 5.28 -17.69
CA ASN A 10 0.38 5.76 -17.24
C ASN A 10 -0.58 4.62 -16.88
N ASP A 11 -0.54 3.49 -17.60
CA ASP A 11 -1.31 2.30 -17.28
C ASP A 11 -0.88 1.72 -15.92
N ARG A 12 0.42 1.56 -15.72
CA ARG A 12 0.98 1.07 -14.47
C ARG A 12 0.65 1.97 -13.29
N TYR A 13 0.79 3.30 -13.42
CA TYR A 13 0.39 4.23 -12.37
C TYR A 13 -1.11 4.12 -12.03
N ASN A 14 -1.99 4.02 -13.03
CA ASN A 14 -3.43 3.88 -12.81
C ASN A 14 -3.81 2.53 -12.15
N GLN A 15 -3.03 1.47 -12.38
CA GLN A 15 -3.19 0.20 -11.66
C GLN A 15 -3.04 0.39 -10.15
N ALA A 16 -2.21 1.32 -9.68
CA ALA A 16 -2.02 1.58 -8.25
C ALA A 16 -3.34 1.95 -7.54
N SER A 17 -4.12 2.84 -8.14
CA SER A 17 -5.43 3.24 -7.60
C SER A 17 -6.42 2.07 -7.62
N THR A 18 -6.41 1.28 -8.69
CA THR A 18 -7.25 0.09 -8.82
C THR A 18 -6.95 -0.93 -7.73
N TYR A 19 -5.66 -1.23 -7.49
CA TYR A 19 -5.25 -2.11 -6.40
C TYR A 19 -5.63 -1.57 -5.02
N HIS A 20 -5.51 -0.26 -4.79
CA HIS A 20 -5.96 0.33 -3.51
C HIS A 20 -7.46 0.08 -3.26
N GLN A 21 -8.28 0.28 -4.29
CA GLN A 21 -9.72 0.04 -4.20
C GLN A 21 -10.07 -1.43 -3.99
N LEU A 22 -9.38 -2.36 -4.68
CA LEU A 22 -9.51 -3.79 -4.45
C LEU A 22 -9.14 -4.17 -3.01
N GLY A 23 -8.09 -3.56 -2.46
CA GLY A 23 -7.70 -3.75 -1.06
C GLY A 23 -8.78 -3.30 -0.07
N ILE A 24 -9.45 -2.18 -0.35
CA ILE A 24 -10.58 -1.69 0.45
C ILE A 24 -11.75 -2.68 0.39
N VAL A 25 -12.09 -3.18 -0.79
CA VAL A 25 -13.17 -4.17 -0.98
C VAL A 25 -12.84 -5.47 -0.24
N ALA A 26 -11.64 -6.03 -0.43
CA ALA A 26 -11.20 -7.24 0.26
C ALA A 26 -11.21 -7.05 1.79
N GLN A 27 -10.77 -5.88 2.28
CA GLN A 27 -10.83 -5.55 3.71
C GLN A 27 -12.28 -5.53 4.23
N ALA A 28 -13.22 -4.96 3.47
CA ALA A 28 -14.64 -4.94 3.83
C ALA A 28 -15.25 -6.36 3.84
N LEU A 29 -14.78 -7.25 2.97
CA LEU A 29 -15.14 -8.67 2.93
C LEU A 29 -14.40 -9.51 3.98
N ARG A 30 -13.51 -8.91 4.78
CA ARG A 30 -12.63 -9.57 5.76
C ARG A 30 -11.62 -10.55 5.16
N GLU A 31 -11.33 -10.40 3.88
CA GLU A 31 -10.31 -11.14 3.15
C GLU A 31 -8.94 -10.46 3.34
N TYR A 32 -8.44 -10.48 4.58
CA TYR A 32 -7.32 -9.63 4.99
C TYR A 32 -6.00 -9.90 4.25
N GLU A 33 -5.73 -11.16 3.89
CA GLU A 33 -4.55 -11.52 3.09
C GLU A 33 -4.61 -10.92 1.68
N GLN A 34 -5.79 -10.96 1.04
CA GLN A 34 -6.00 -10.33 -0.26
C GLN A 34 -5.92 -8.81 -0.16
N ALA A 35 -6.47 -8.23 0.92
CA ALA A 35 -6.36 -6.80 1.17
C ALA A 35 -4.90 -6.34 1.28
N GLN A 36 -4.07 -7.08 2.03
CA GLN A 36 -2.63 -6.84 2.13
C GLN A 36 -1.94 -6.95 0.78
N ALA A 37 -2.22 -7.98 -0.01
CA ALA A 37 -1.62 -8.17 -1.33
C ALA A 37 -1.95 -7.01 -2.28
N HIS A 38 -3.21 -6.58 -2.30
CA HIS A 38 -3.65 -5.44 -3.11
C HIS A 38 -3.05 -4.11 -2.64
N TYR A 39 -3.06 -3.83 -1.34
CA TYR A 39 -2.41 -2.62 -0.82
C TYR A 39 -0.90 -2.62 -1.07
N LYS A 40 -0.24 -3.78 -1.01
CA LYS A 40 1.18 -3.92 -1.35
C LYS A 40 1.44 -3.51 -2.79
N GLN A 41 0.71 -4.07 -3.75
CA GLN A 41 0.88 -3.70 -5.17
C GLN A 41 0.65 -2.21 -5.41
N SER A 42 -0.37 -1.63 -4.76
CA SER A 42 -0.63 -0.19 -4.83
C SER A 42 0.54 0.64 -4.28
N LEU A 43 1.06 0.28 -3.09
CA LEU A 43 2.16 0.99 -2.46
C LEU A 43 3.46 0.88 -3.26
N GLU A 44 3.79 -0.30 -3.79
CA GLU A 44 4.98 -0.52 -4.62
C GLU A 44 4.97 0.40 -5.85
N ILE A 45 3.83 0.52 -6.53
CA ILE A 45 3.71 1.41 -7.69
C ILE A 45 3.83 2.88 -7.26
N TYR A 46 3.14 3.33 -6.20
CA TYR A 46 3.29 4.73 -5.78
C TYR A 46 4.73 5.06 -5.34
N VAL A 47 5.45 4.12 -4.72
CA VAL A 47 6.87 4.28 -4.38
C VAL A 47 7.75 4.35 -5.63
N GLU A 48 7.53 3.46 -6.61
CA GLU A 48 8.24 3.46 -7.90
C GLU A 48 8.10 4.82 -8.62
N TYR A 49 6.94 5.46 -8.51
CA TYR A 49 6.62 6.72 -9.16
C TYR A 49 6.94 7.96 -8.30
N GLY A 50 7.41 7.76 -7.06
CA GLY A 50 7.71 8.85 -6.11
C GLY A 50 6.46 9.61 -5.64
N ASP A 51 5.28 9.01 -5.71
CA ASP A 51 4.02 9.61 -5.28
C ASP A 51 3.77 9.38 -3.78
N GLU A 52 4.38 10.24 -2.98
CA GLU A 52 4.26 10.18 -1.52
C GLU A 52 2.84 10.45 -1.02
N HIS A 53 2.05 11.26 -1.76
CA HIS A 53 0.70 11.62 -1.35
C HIS A 53 -0.22 10.40 -1.39
N ASN A 54 -0.27 9.72 -2.53
CA ASN A 54 -1.08 8.51 -2.65
C ASN A 54 -0.47 7.34 -1.87
N GLY A 55 0.86 7.25 -1.77
CA GLY A 55 1.53 6.31 -0.86
C GLY A 55 1.07 6.47 0.60
N ALA A 56 0.91 7.71 1.09
CA ALA A 56 0.41 7.98 2.44
C ALA A 56 -1.06 7.54 2.64
N ILE A 57 -1.90 7.61 1.59
CA ILE A 57 -3.27 7.10 1.63
C ILE A 57 -3.28 5.58 1.80
N VAL A 58 -2.46 4.86 1.04
CA VAL A 58 -2.31 3.40 1.16
C VAL A 58 -1.75 3.02 2.53
N MET A 59 -0.80 3.79 3.06
CA MET A 59 -0.27 3.62 4.42
C MET A 59 -1.34 3.71 5.50
N ARG A 60 -2.31 4.64 5.38
CA ARG A 60 -3.45 4.72 6.31
C ARG A 60 -4.35 3.49 6.21
N SER A 61 -4.53 2.93 5.01
CA SER A 61 -5.25 1.67 4.83
C SER A 61 -4.53 0.50 5.52
N PHE A 62 -3.21 0.40 5.37
CA PHE A 62 -2.41 -0.59 6.10
C PHE A 62 -2.49 -0.41 7.63
N ALA A 63 -2.40 0.81 8.14
CA ALA A 63 -2.51 1.08 9.57
C ALA A 63 -3.87 0.63 10.14
N ARG A 64 -4.95 0.88 9.40
CA ARG A 64 -6.31 0.43 9.76
C ARG A 64 -6.44 -1.09 9.73
N LEU A 65 -5.86 -1.74 8.71
CA LEU A 65 -5.83 -3.19 8.60
C LEU A 65 -5.06 -3.79 9.78
N TYR A 66 -3.90 -3.24 10.13
CA TYR A 66 -3.08 -3.65 11.28
C TYR A 66 -3.83 -3.50 12.60
N GLN A 67 -4.56 -2.40 12.82
CA GLN A 67 -5.40 -2.24 14.02
C GLN A 67 -6.50 -3.31 14.13
N THR A 68 -6.99 -3.81 12.98
CA THR A 68 -8.06 -4.81 12.93
C THR A 68 -7.52 -6.23 13.14
N THR A 69 -6.37 -6.56 12.56
CA THR A 69 -5.83 -7.93 12.52
C THR A 69 -4.71 -8.17 13.52
N GLN A 70 -4.01 -7.12 13.97
CA GLN A 70 -2.74 -7.17 14.71
C GLN A 70 -1.68 -8.06 14.04
N ASP A 71 -1.69 -8.10 12.71
CA ASP A 71 -0.80 -8.94 11.91
C ASP A 71 0.53 -8.23 11.59
N ASP A 72 1.62 -8.69 12.19
CA ASP A 72 2.97 -8.14 12.00
C ASP A 72 3.54 -8.34 10.58
N THR A 73 2.96 -9.22 9.76
CA THR A 73 3.34 -9.35 8.35
C THR A 73 3.06 -8.06 7.56
N LEU A 74 2.08 -7.26 8.01
CA LEU A 74 1.76 -5.94 7.43
C LEU A 74 2.90 -4.95 7.64
N LEU A 75 3.50 -4.94 8.84
CA LEU A 75 4.65 -4.10 9.15
C LEU A 75 5.85 -4.47 8.27
N THR A 76 6.07 -5.78 8.11
CA THR A 76 7.17 -6.31 7.29
C THR A 76 6.96 -5.98 5.81
N THR A 77 5.73 -6.11 5.32
CA THR A 77 5.36 -5.79 3.93
C THR A 77 5.65 -4.33 3.61
N VAL A 78 5.15 -3.42 4.44
CA VAL A 78 5.36 -1.98 4.24
C VAL A 78 6.83 -1.58 4.41
N ALA A 79 7.54 -2.21 5.36
CA ALA A 79 8.96 -1.99 5.55
C ALA A 79 9.78 -2.38 4.30
N GLN A 80 9.45 -3.50 3.66
CA GLN A 80 10.06 -3.93 2.40
C GLN A 80 9.79 -2.93 1.27
N CYS A 81 8.54 -2.48 1.09
CA CYS A 81 8.19 -1.52 0.04
C CYS A 81 8.91 -0.18 0.19
N LEU A 82 9.09 0.29 1.43
CA LEU A 82 9.69 1.60 1.71
C LEU A 82 11.21 1.55 1.96
N GLY A 83 11.83 0.38 1.98
CA GLY A 83 13.23 0.22 2.38
C GLY A 83 13.49 0.64 3.83
N THR A 84 12.51 0.48 4.71
CA THR A 84 12.58 0.85 6.14
C THR A 84 12.54 -0.39 7.04
N THR A 85 12.51 -0.21 8.37
CA THR A 85 12.35 -1.32 9.32
C THR A 85 10.90 -1.47 9.79
N PRO A 86 10.44 -2.68 10.17
CA PRO A 86 9.09 -2.89 10.71
C PRO A 86 8.81 -2.02 11.95
N ALA A 87 9.82 -1.78 12.79
CA ALA A 87 9.70 -0.91 13.97
C ALA A 87 9.39 0.56 13.60
N GLN A 88 10.02 1.09 12.54
CA GLN A 88 9.71 2.43 12.04
C GLN A 88 8.29 2.51 11.46
N VAL A 89 7.84 1.45 10.78
CA VAL A 89 6.46 1.36 10.27
C VAL A 89 5.46 1.32 11.42
N GLN A 90 5.74 0.55 12.46
CA GLN A 90 4.87 0.44 13.64
C GLN A 90 4.69 1.79 14.33
N GLN A 91 5.77 2.57 14.49
CA GLN A 91 5.68 3.93 15.04
C GLN A 91 4.81 4.85 14.17
N ARG A 92 4.94 4.77 12.84
CA ARG A 92 4.11 5.55 11.90
C ARG A 92 2.64 5.15 11.96
N PHE A 93 2.35 3.86 12.11
CA PHE A 93 0.96 3.38 12.26
C PHE A 93 0.33 3.86 13.56
N ALA A 94 1.08 3.84 14.67
CA ALA A 94 0.63 4.38 15.95
C ALA A 94 0.35 5.89 15.88
N ALA A 95 1.20 6.65 15.16
CA ALA A 95 1.00 8.08 14.96
C ALA A 95 -0.20 8.41 14.05
N ALA A 96 -0.59 7.50 13.15
CA ALA A 96 -1.74 7.68 12.26
C ALA A 96 -3.09 7.36 12.92
N SER A 97 -3.07 6.78 14.11
CA SER A 97 -4.26 6.42 14.90
C SER A 97 -4.60 7.38 16.04
N ALA A 98 -3.75 8.40 16.27
CA ALA A 98 -3.93 9.44 17.29
C ALA A 98 -4.53 10.71 16.67
#